data_AF-A0A7N2N6Z2-F1
#
_entry.id   AF-A0A7N2N6Z2-F1
#
_cell.length_a   1.000
_cell.length_b   1.000
_cell.length_c   1.000
_cell.angle_alpha   90.00
_cell.angle_beta   90.00
_cell.angle_gamma   90.00
#
_symmetry.space_group_name_H-M   'P 1'
#
loop_
_entity.id
_entity.type
_entity.pdbx_description
1 polymer ?
#
loop_
_entity_poly.entity_id
_entity_poly.type
_entity_poly.pdbx_seq_one_letter_code
_entity_poly.pdbx_strand_id
1 'polypeptide(L)'
;MDNVLTPEPSLPVWFPTPLGWNKVNVDAALSSSKSALAAVARDHRGHVIKLSLPSRNNGRLVFFEGDAKGCFDTLASTDLLPDWSICTVINDIRSLVASLPFFKFCGAQRSCNSAAKFALSSCQSFCFNNGNLPLYIESVFEVDCQAYSFVSV
;
A
#
# COMPACT_ATOMS: atom_id res chain seq x y z
N MET A 1 40.48 2.70 -23.08
CA MET A 1 39.69 3.39 -22.05
C MET A 1 38.25 3.08 -22.38
N ASP A 2 37.78 1.96 -21.85
CA ASP A 2 36.46 1.43 -22.19
C ASP A 2 35.43 2.14 -21.31
N ASN A 3 34.46 2.79 -21.96
CA ASN A 3 33.31 3.39 -21.30
C ASN A 3 32.44 2.26 -20.74
N VAL A 4 32.63 1.92 -19.47
CA VAL A 4 31.69 1.11 -18.70
C VAL A 4 30.43 1.94 -18.53
N LEU A 5 29.43 1.68 -19.38
CA LEU A 5 28.05 2.11 -19.14
C LEU A 5 27.59 1.42 -17.85
N THR A 6 27.59 2.15 -16.74
CA THR A 6 26.88 1.72 -15.53
C THR A 6 25.41 1.54 -15.91
N PRO A 7 24.80 0.36 -15.69
CA PRO A 7 23.37 0.20 -15.95
C PRO A 7 22.63 1.21 -15.08
N GLU A 8 21.81 2.05 -15.73
CA GLU A 8 20.88 2.95 -15.05
C GLU A 8 20.12 2.15 -13.99
N PRO A 9 20.03 2.63 -12.74
CA PRO A 9 19.32 1.90 -11.69
C PRO A 9 17.89 1.67 -12.15
N SER A 10 17.49 0.39 -12.25
CA SER A 10 16.13 0.01 -12.61
C SER A 10 15.15 0.78 -11.73
N LEU A 11 14.17 1.45 -12.36
CA LEU A 11 13.17 2.20 -11.62
C LEU A 11 12.50 1.30 -10.57
N PRO A 12 12.15 1.82 -9.38
CA PRO A 12 11.57 1.02 -8.33
C PRO A 12 10.19 0.51 -8.77
N VAL A 13 10.11 -0.80 -9.02
CA VAL A 13 8.88 -1.50 -9.42
C VAL A 13 8.12 -1.95 -8.17
N TRP A 14 6.79 -1.86 -8.18
CA TRP A 14 5.97 -2.43 -7.12
C TRP A 14 5.99 -3.96 -7.17
N PHE A 15 6.10 -4.62 -6.01
CA PHE A 15 6.09 -6.08 -5.92
C PHE A 15 4.82 -6.60 -5.22
N PRO A 16 4.16 -7.64 -5.78
CA PRO A 16 3.04 -8.30 -5.11
C PRO A 16 3.46 -8.96 -3.80
N THR A 17 2.51 -9.11 -2.88
CA THR A 17 2.77 -9.82 -1.62
C THR A 17 2.84 -11.33 -1.84
N PRO A 18 3.51 -12.10 -0.96
CA PRO A 18 3.49 -13.56 -1.01
C PRO A 18 2.07 -14.13 -0.94
N LEU A 19 1.89 -15.37 -1.42
CA LEU A 19 0.61 -16.07 -1.34
C LEU A 19 0.11 -16.12 0.12
N GLY A 20 -1.19 -15.86 0.32
CA GLY A 20 -1.81 -15.81 1.65
C GLY A 20 -1.80 -14.43 2.32
N TRP A 21 -1.13 -13.45 1.71
CA TRP A 21 -1.15 -12.05 2.14
C TRP A 21 -2.05 -11.20 1.26
N ASN A 22 -2.71 -10.24 1.89
CA ASN A 22 -3.36 -9.11 1.22
C ASN A 22 -2.55 -7.85 1.53
N LYS A 23 -2.31 -7.01 0.54
CA LYS A 23 -1.62 -5.73 0.68
C LYS A 23 -2.61 -4.59 0.76
N VAL A 24 -2.40 -3.62 1.62
CA VAL A 24 -3.20 -2.40 1.71
C VAL A 24 -2.28 -1.20 1.49
N ASN A 25 -2.38 -0.60 0.31
CA ASN A 25 -1.67 0.62 -0.04
C ASN A 25 -2.43 1.83 0.48
N VAL A 26 -1.76 2.74 1.18
CA VAL A 26 -2.37 3.91 1.79
C VAL A 26 -1.67 5.19 1.33
N ASP A 27 -2.43 6.23 1.01
CA ASP A 27 -1.92 7.57 0.69
C ASP A 27 -2.85 8.65 1.26
N ALA A 28 -2.30 9.81 1.60
CA ALA A 28 -3.06 10.93 2.13
C ALA A 28 -2.60 12.27 1.54
N ALA A 29 -3.54 13.16 1.27
CA ALA A 29 -3.28 14.50 0.76
C ALA A 29 -3.89 15.53 1.71
N LEU A 30 -3.14 16.60 1.94
CA LEU A 30 -3.53 17.72 2.78
C LEU A 30 -3.37 19.01 1.97
N SER A 31 -4.34 19.90 2.11
CA SER A 31 -4.29 21.29 1.65
C SER A 31 -4.70 22.22 2.79
N SER A 32 -4.68 23.53 2.56
CA SER A 32 -5.10 24.52 3.56
C SER A 32 -6.57 24.40 4.00
N SER A 33 -7.41 23.73 3.22
CA SER A 33 -8.87 23.68 3.46
C SER A 33 -9.47 22.28 3.38
N LYS A 34 -8.69 21.26 2.98
CA LYS A 34 -9.19 19.91 2.72
C LYS A 34 -8.13 18.87 3.06
N SER A 35 -8.60 17.72 3.54
CA SER A 35 -7.83 16.50 3.70
C SER A 35 -8.50 15.36 2.92
N ALA A 36 -7.70 14.43 2.42
CA ALA A 36 -8.17 13.23 1.73
C ALA A 36 -7.26 12.05 2.09
N LEU A 37 -7.84 10.85 2.16
CA LEU A 37 -7.17 9.57 2.41
C LEU A 37 -7.65 8.57 1.37
N ALA A 38 -6.73 7.75 0.86
CA ALA A 38 -7.04 6.62 0.00
C ALA A 38 -6.40 5.34 0.57
N ALA A 39 -7.15 4.24 0.50
CA ALA A 39 -6.66 2.92 0.82
C ALA A 39 -7.10 1.92 -0.26
N VAL A 40 -6.14 1.17 -0.81
CA VAL A 40 -6.39 0.17 -1.87
C VAL A 40 -5.91 -1.19 -1.38
N ALA A 41 -6.83 -2.13 -1.22
CA ALA A 41 -6.51 -3.50 -0.86
C ALA A 41 -6.28 -4.35 -2.13
N ARG A 42 -5.16 -5.06 -2.20
CA ARG A 42 -4.74 -5.91 -3.31
C ARG A 42 -4.40 -7.32 -2.84
N ASP A 43 -4.67 -8.33 -3.68
CA ASP A 43 -4.20 -9.70 -3.45
C ASP A 43 -2.75 -9.93 -3.94
N HIS A 44 -2.24 -11.15 -3.75
CA HIS A 44 -0.91 -11.57 -4.24
C HIS A 44 -0.73 -11.51 -5.76
N ARG A 45 -1.79 -11.26 -6.54
CA ARG A 45 -1.73 -11.08 -7.99
C ARG A 45 -1.88 -9.61 -8.39
N GLY A 46 -2.04 -8.71 -7.42
CA GLY A 46 -2.24 -7.28 -7.65
C GLY A 46 -3.69 -6.87 -7.89
N HIS A 47 -4.65 -7.80 -7.90
CA HIS A 47 -6.06 -7.46 -8.11
C HIS A 47 -6.62 -6.72 -6.91
N VAL A 48 -7.43 -5.69 -7.16
CA VAL A 48 -8.15 -4.99 -6.10
C VAL A 48 -9.21 -5.90 -5.51
N ILE A 49 -9.20 -6.03 -4.19
CA ILE A 49 -10.11 -6.88 -3.44
C ILE A 49 -10.84 -6.09 -2.37
N LYS A 50 -12.03 -6.57 -2.01
CA LYS A 50 -12.65 -6.14 -0.76
C LYS A 50 -11.92 -6.83 0.39
N LEU A 51 -11.30 -6.04 1.26
CA LEU A 51 -10.72 -6.59 2.49
C LEU A 51 -11.88 -7.00 3.42
N SER A 52 -12.21 -8.29 3.43
CA SER A 52 -13.01 -8.86 4.51
C SER A 52 -12.07 -9.13 5.68
N LEU A 53 -12.38 -8.59 6.86
CA LEU A 53 -11.66 -8.92 8.08
C LEU A 53 -11.58 -10.45 8.22
N PRO A 54 -10.43 -10.99 8.64
CA PRO A 54 -10.23 -12.43 8.70
C PRO A 54 -11.29 -13.06 9.61
N SER A 55 -12.19 -13.85 9.01
CA SER A 55 -13.00 -14.80 9.79
C SER A 55 -12.05 -15.85 10.37
N ARG A 56 -12.33 -16.33 11.58
CA ARG A 56 -11.43 -17.12 12.46
C ARG A 56 -10.74 -18.32 11.80
N ASN A 57 -11.18 -18.74 10.61
CA ASN A 57 -10.76 -19.96 9.92
C ASN A 57 -10.08 -19.69 8.54
N ASN A 58 -9.93 -18.43 8.11
CA ASN A 58 -9.28 -18.06 6.83
C ASN A 58 -8.48 -16.74 6.99
N GLY A 59 -7.61 -16.71 7.99
CA GLY A 59 -6.89 -15.51 8.41
C GLY A 59 -5.80 -15.11 7.42
N ARG A 60 -6.16 -14.43 6.33
CA ARG A 60 -5.16 -13.80 5.45
C ARG A 60 -4.41 -12.72 6.21
N LEU A 61 -3.09 -12.74 6.07
CA LEU A 61 -2.21 -11.76 6.71
C LEU A 61 -2.36 -10.41 6.00
N VAL A 62 -2.33 -9.31 6.76
CA VAL A 62 -2.50 -7.96 6.20
C VAL A 62 -1.17 -7.21 6.19
N PHE A 63 -0.77 -6.74 5.02
CA PHE A 63 0.45 -5.96 4.83
C PHE A 63 0.08 -4.51 4.49
N PHE A 64 0.26 -3.59 5.43
CA PHE A 64 0.04 -2.17 5.20
C PHE A 64 1.29 -1.53 4.60
N GLU A 65 1.10 -0.78 3.53
CA GLU A 65 2.17 -0.14 2.74
C GLU A 65 1.81 1.32 2.43
N GLY A 66 2.76 2.25 2.57
CA GLY A 66 2.55 3.66 2.22
C GLY A 66 3.84 4.47 2.23
N ASP A 67 3.81 5.69 1.66
CA ASP A 67 5.02 6.49 1.41
C ASP A 67 5.38 7.49 2.52
N ALA A 68 4.58 7.56 3.59
CA ALA A 68 4.85 8.34 4.79
C ALA A 68 5.89 7.64 5.70
N LYS A 69 7.16 7.63 5.27
CA LYS A 69 8.26 6.89 5.92
C LYS A 69 8.29 7.04 7.45
N GLY A 70 8.22 8.26 7.98
CA GLY A 70 8.24 8.49 9.44
C GLY A 70 7.10 7.78 10.19
N CYS A 71 5.89 7.77 9.62
CA CYS A 71 4.75 7.05 10.17
C CYS A 71 4.97 5.53 10.11
N PHE A 72 5.38 5.02 8.95
CA PHE A 72 5.53 3.57 8.74
C PHE A 72 6.71 2.97 9.51
N ASP A 73 7.83 3.68 9.64
CA ASP A 73 8.97 3.25 10.47
C ASP A 73 8.54 3.14 11.94
N THR A 74 7.79 4.13 12.44
CA THR A 74 7.26 4.15 13.81
C THR A 74 6.19 3.07 14.04
N LEU A 75 5.36 2.78 13.03
CA LEU A 75 4.36 1.70 13.12
C LEU A 75 5.01 0.31 13.04
N ALA A 76 6.12 0.17 12.32
CA ALA A 76 6.82 -1.09 12.15
C ALA A 76 7.70 -1.48 13.35
N SER A 77 8.14 -0.51 14.15
CA SER A 77 8.95 -0.74 15.35
C SER A 77 8.27 -0.19 16.60
N THR A 78 8.04 -1.05 17.60
CA THR A 78 7.53 -0.64 18.92
C THR A 78 8.56 0.14 19.74
N ASP A 79 9.84 0.02 19.39
CA ASP A 79 10.95 0.64 20.11
C ASP A 79 11.14 2.11 19.73
N LEU A 80 10.55 2.53 18.60
CA LEU A 80 10.54 3.92 18.18
C LEU A 80 9.37 4.65 18.85
N LEU A 81 9.71 5.65 19.65
CA LEU A 81 8.73 6.58 20.21
C LEU A 81 8.21 7.48 19.08
N PRO A 82 6.89 7.57 18.88
CA PRO A 82 6.33 8.53 17.94
C PRO A 82 6.59 9.95 18.41
N ASP A 83 6.78 10.87 17.45
CA ASP A 83 6.69 12.30 17.74
C ASP A 83 5.35 12.59 18.44
N TRP A 84 5.41 13.46 19.46
CA TRP A 84 4.25 13.77 20.29
C TRP A 84 3.05 14.27 19.47
N SER A 85 3.30 14.94 18.35
CA SER A 85 2.28 15.48 17.44
C SER A 85 1.46 14.39 16.72
N ILE A 86 2.00 13.17 16.59
CA ILE A 86 1.34 12.02 15.95
C ILE A 86 1.12 10.84 16.91
N CYS A 87 1.59 10.93 18.15
CA CYS A 87 1.60 9.84 19.13
C CYS A 87 0.23 9.22 19.36
N THR A 88 -0.81 10.04 19.53
CA THR A 88 -2.19 9.56 19.71
C THR A 88 -2.64 8.73 18.52
N VAL A 89 -2.47 9.23 17.30
CA VAL A 89 -2.87 8.53 16.07
C VAL A 89 -2.11 7.20 15.92
N ILE A 90 -0.81 7.20 16.20
CA ILE A 90 0.01 5.97 16.16
C ILE A 90 -0.49 4.94 17.17
N ASN A 91 -0.82 5.35 18.40
CA ASN A 91 -1.32 4.44 19.43
C ASN A 91 -2.73 3.92 19.13
N ASP A 92 -3.59 4.73 18.54
CA ASP A 92 -4.92 4.31 18.09
C ASP A 92 -4.80 3.27 16.97
N ILE A 93 -3.90 3.49 16.00
CA ILE A 93 -3.62 2.50 14.94
C ILE A 93 -3.12 1.20 15.56
N ARG A 94 -2.13 1.25 16.46
CA ARG A 94 -1.59 0.08 17.17
C ARG A 94 -2.69 -0.69 17.91
N SER A 95 -3.59 0.03 18.58
CA SER A 95 -4.73 -0.57 19.30
C SER A 95 -5.72 -1.23 18.35
N LEU A 96 -6.02 -0.61 17.20
CA LEU A 96 -6.92 -1.14 16.20
C LEU A 96 -6.37 -2.44 15.58
N VAL A 97 -5.09 -2.43 15.19
CA VAL A 97 -4.46 -3.59 14.55
C VAL A 97 -4.10 -4.72 15.52
N ALA A 98 -4.09 -4.47 16.83
CA ALA A 98 -3.91 -5.52 17.84
C ALA A 98 -5.00 -6.61 17.78
N SER A 99 -6.15 -6.29 17.18
CA SER A 99 -7.23 -7.26 16.91
C SER A 99 -6.98 -8.14 15.67
N LEU A 100 -6.00 -7.80 14.82
CA LEU A 100 -5.65 -8.56 13.64
C LEU A 100 -4.71 -9.70 14.01
N PRO A 101 -4.96 -10.94 13.55
CA PRO A 101 -4.16 -12.10 13.93
C PRO A 101 -2.70 -11.98 13.48
N PHE A 102 -2.47 -11.43 12.28
CA PHE A 102 -1.14 -11.15 11.76
C PHE A 102 -1.18 -9.93 10.84
N PHE A 103 -0.30 -8.96 11.11
CA PHE A 103 -0.14 -7.77 10.27
C PHE A 103 1.32 -7.32 10.20
N LYS A 104 1.65 -6.52 9.18
CA LYS A 104 2.95 -5.85 9.06
C LYS A 104 2.77 -4.46 8.44
N PHE A 105 3.60 -3.51 8.86
CA PHE A 105 3.74 -2.20 8.24
C PHE A 105 5.06 -2.11 7.46
N CYS A 106 5.04 -1.48 6.29
CA CYS A 106 6.24 -1.23 5.49
C CYS A 106 6.17 0.13 4.79
N GLY A 107 7.24 0.90 4.88
CA GLY A 107 7.40 2.09 4.05
C GLY A 107 7.59 1.69 2.58
N ALA A 108 6.90 2.37 1.68
CA ALA A 108 7.09 2.27 0.23
C ALA A 108 7.81 3.50 -0.31
N GLN A 109 8.56 3.31 -1.40
CA GLN A 109 8.94 4.44 -2.23
C GLN A 109 7.70 4.99 -2.94
N ARG A 110 7.66 6.30 -3.16
CA ARG A 110 6.48 6.98 -3.73
C ARG A 110 6.08 6.44 -5.11
N SER A 111 7.05 6.01 -5.93
CA SER A 111 6.78 5.37 -7.23
C SER A 111 6.04 4.03 -7.10
N CYS A 112 6.22 3.31 -5.99
CA CYS A 112 5.59 2.03 -5.72
C CYS A 112 4.20 2.16 -5.06
N ASN A 113 3.76 3.37 -4.71
CA ASN A 113 2.45 3.63 -4.10
C ASN A 113 1.46 4.31 -5.07
N SER A 114 1.68 4.13 -6.38
CA SER A 114 0.88 4.67 -7.49
C SER A 114 -0.62 4.39 -7.32
N ALA A 115 -0.97 3.17 -6.90
CA ALA A 115 -2.33 2.72 -6.65
C ALA A 115 -3.13 3.64 -5.71
N ALA A 116 -2.61 3.88 -4.50
CA ALA A 116 -3.27 4.71 -3.51
C ALA A 116 -3.27 6.19 -3.94
N LYS A 117 -2.16 6.66 -4.52
CA LYS A 117 -2.05 8.02 -5.05
C LYS A 117 -3.06 8.31 -6.15
N PHE A 118 -3.25 7.35 -7.05
CA PHE A 118 -4.22 7.44 -8.13
C PHE A 118 -5.64 7.47 -7.57
N ALA A 119 -5.97 6.54 -6.66
CA ALA A 119 -7.26 6.52 -5.98
C ALA A 119 -7.56 7.86 -5.29
N LEU A 120 -6.58 8.46 -4.62
CA LEU A 120 -6.68 9.76 -3.98
C LEU A 120 -6.95 10.89 -4.98
N SER A 121 -6.27 10.88 -6.13
CA SER A 121 -6.43 11.89 -7.19
C SER A 121 -7.72 11.74 -8.00
N SER A 122 -8.35 10.57 -7.97
CA SER A 122 -9.53 10.27 -8.77
C SER A 122 -10.78 11.03 -8.30
N CYS A 123 -10.73 11.70 -7.13
CA CYS A 123 -11.87 12.38 -6.49
C CYS A 123 -13.13 11.49 -6.33
N GLN A 124 -12.98 10.17 -6.47
CA GLN A 124 -14.06 9.21 -6.36
C GLN A 124 -14.14 8.73 -4.91
N SER A 125 -15.20 9.14 -4.22
CA SER A 125 -15.47 8.72 -2.84
C SER A 125 -16.16 7.37 -2.84
N PHE A 126 -15.43 6.28 -3.13
CA PHE A 126 -16.07 4.96 -3.19
C PHE A 126 -15.14 3.86 -2.71
N CYS A 127 -15.63 3.08 -1.75
CA CYS A 127 -15.11 1.77 -1.43
C CYS A 127 -15.34 0.86 -2.66
N PHE A 128 -14.34 0.78 -3.54
CA PHE A 128 -14.42 -0.09 -4.70
C PHE A 128 -14.15 -1.55 -4.31
N ASN A 129 -14.86 -2.45 -4.98
CA ASN A 129 -14.73 -3.88 -4.92
C ASN A 129 -14.76 -4.44 -6.35
N ASN A 130 -14.37 -5.71 -6.52
CA ASN A 130 -14.31 -6.36 -7.83
C ASN A 130 -15.66 -6.34 -8.61
N GLY A 131 -16.79 -6.02 -7.95
CA GLY A 131 -18.09 -5.89 -8.60
C GLY A 131 -18.49 -4.48 -9.01
N ASN A 132 -17.75 -3.44 -8.59
CA ASN A 132 -18.10 -2.03 -8.87
C ASN A 132 -16.88 -1.15 -9.21
N LEU A 133 -15.71 -1.76 -9.42
CA LEU A 133 -14.49 -1.07 -9.83
C LEU A 133 -14.68 -0.57 -11.27
N PRO A 134 -14.57 0.75 -11.54
CA PRO A 134 -14.64 1.25 -12.92
C PRO A 134 -13.51 0.63 -13.76
N LEU A 135 -13.80 0.21 -14.99
CA LEU A 135 -12.83 -0.44 -15.90
C LEU A 135 -11.56 0.40 -16.14
N TYR A 136 -11.66 1.73 -16.07
CA TYR A 136 -10.52 2.64 -16.15
C TYR A 136 -9.59 2.56 -14.92
N ILE A 137 -10.11 2.20 -13.76
CA ILE A 137 -9.31 1.98 -12.56
C ILE A 137 -8.61 0.61 -12.62
N GLU A 138 -9.25 -0.43 -13.18
CA GLU A 138 -8.60 -1.73 -13.44
C GLU A 138 -7.35 -1.60 -14.32
N SER A 139 -7.43 -0.83 -15.42
CA SER A 139 -6.31 -0.72 -16.37
C SER A 139 -5.06 -0.04 -15.78
N VAL A 140 -5.21 0.83 -14.78
CA VAL A 140 -4.07 1.43 -14.05
C VAL A 140 -3.38 0.37 -13.19
N PHE A 141 -4.12 -0.59 -12.63
CA PHE A 141 -3.55 -1.68 -11.85
C PHE A 141 -2.91 -2.77 -12.73
N GLU A 142 -3.37 -2.94 -13.96
CA GLU A 142 -2.72 -3.84 -14.94
C GLU A 142 -1.32 -3.37 -15.33
N VAL A 143 -1.07 -2.06 -15.42
CA VAL A 143 0.26 -1.51 -15.73
C VAL A 143 1.27 -1.80 -14.61
N ASP A 144 0.86 -1.72 -13.34
CA ASP A 144 1.67 -2.14 -12.20
C ASP A 144 1.96 -3.67 -12.23
N CYS A 145 1.02 -4.49 -12.72
CA CYS A 145 1.17 -5.94 -12.82
C CYS A 145 2.03 -6.39 -14.01
N GLN A 146 1.96 -5.70 -15.16
CA GLN A 146 2.73 -6.03 -16.36
C GLN A 146 4.24 -5.78 -16.21
N ALA A 147 4.63 -4.87 -15.32
CA ALA A 147 6.04 -4.70 -14.93
C ALA A 147 6.64 -5.99 -14.31
N TYR A 148 5.80 -6.90 -13.80
CA TYR A 148 6.23 -8.19 -13.23
C TYR A 148 6.47 -9.27 -14.28
N SER A 149 5.70 -9.27 -15.37
CA SER A 149 5.83 -10.27 -16.45
C SER A 149 7.08 -10.11 -17.32
N PHE A 150 7.79 -8.97 -17.24
CA PHE A 150 9.01 -8.71 -18.01
C PHE A 150 10.32 -9.07 -17.27
N VAL A 151 10.26 -9.49 -16.00
CA VAL A 151 11.46 -9.80 -15.18
C VAL A 151 11.59 -11.31 -14.88
N SER A 152 10.81 -12.16 -15.56
CA SER A 152 10.98 -13.61 -15.50
C SER A 152 11.74 -14.10 -16.73
N VAL A 153 13.07 -14.07 -16.67
CA VAL A 153 13.96 -14.84 -17.55
C VAL A 153 14.81 -15.76 -16.68
#